data_AF-A0A934Z0V2-F1
#
_entry.id   AF-A0A934Z0V2-F1
#
_cell.length_a   1.000
_cell.length_b   1.000
_cell.length_c   1.000
_cell.angle_alpha   90.00
_cell.angle_beta   90.00
_cell.angle_gamma   90.00
#
_symmetry.space_group_name_H-M   'P 1'
#
loop_
_entity.id
_entity.type
_entity.pdbx_description
1 polymer ?
#
loop_
_entity_poly.entity_id
_entity_poly.type
_entity_poly.pdbx_seq_one_letter_code
_entity_poly.pdbx_strand_id
1 'polypeptide(L)'
;MPMSARWTKTRSTITPTLPVDGDRVRLLGRGLVVAEPGRCVQCGICSQNCPSGIDVRAVAREGRAVTDRRCLLCGSCVTRCPRGTLSFQLLEAP
;
A
#
# COMPACT_ATOMS: atom_id res chain seq x y z
N MET A 1 4.83 59.01 16.78
CA MET A 1 5.00 57.64 17.28
C MET A 1 3.89 56.78 16.66
N PRO A 2 4.15 56.10 15.53
CA PRO A 2 3.10 55.44 14.76
C PRO A 2 2.66 54.13 15.40
N MET A 3 1.35 54.01 15.47
CA MET A 3 0.59 52.88 16.00
C MET A 3 0.52 51.75 14.97
N SER A 4 0.34 50.53 15.49
CA SER A 4 -0.23 49.35 14.82
C SER A 4 0.52 48.73 13.63
N ALA A 5 1.46 47.82 13.92
CA ALA A 5 1.73 46.68 13.05
C ALA A 5 0.82 45.51 13.47
N ARG A 6 -0.28 45.33 12.74
CA ARG A 6 -1.32 44.33 12.98
C ARG A 6 -0.84 42.96 12.45
N TRP A 7 0.02 42.29 13.22
CA TRP A 7 0.37 40.89 12.97
C TRP A 7 -0.77 39.98 13.42
N THR A 8 -1.71 39.71 12.52
CA THR A 8 -2.68 38.60 12.67
C THR A 8 -1.91 37.28 12.55
N LYS A 9 -1.32 36.85 13.66
CA LYS A 9 -0.81 35.49 13.84
C LYS A 9 -2.02 34.56 13.90
N THR A 10 -2.60 34.23 12.75
CA THR A 10 -3.38 32.99 12.60
C THR A 10 -2.40 31.86 12.87
N ARG A 11 -2.31 31.45 14.14
CA ARG A 11 -1.85 30.12 14.52
C ARG A 11 -2.82 29.14 13.86
N SER A 12 -2.56 28.84 12.60
CA SER A 12 -3.19 27.74 11.90
C SER A 12 -2.65 26.49 12.57
N THR A 13 -3.34 26.06 13.61
CA THR A 13 -3.24 24.73 14.19
C THR A 13 -3.71 23.77 13.11
N ILE A 14 -2.83 23.44 12.17
CA ILE A 14 -3.04 22.31 11.28
C ILE A 14 -2.68 21.05 12.09
N THR A 15 -3.44 20.79 13.15
CA THR A 15 -3.62 19.43 13.62
C THR A 15 -4.73 18.90 12.74
N PRO A 16 -4.52 17.87 11.90
CA PRO A 16 -5.63 17.27 11.17
C PRO A 16 -6.64 16.79 12.22
N THR A 17 -7.77 17.48 12.34
CA THR A 17 -8.92 17.04 13.12
C THR A 17 -9.57 15.89 12.35
N LEU A 18 -8.93 14.73 12.41
CA LEU A 18 -9.60 13.48 12.11
C LEU A 18 -10.55 13.21 13.30
N PRO A 19 -11.84 12.97 13.05
CA PRO A 19 -12.78 12.62 14.11
C PRO A 19 -12.35 11.29 14.73
N VAL A 20 -11.96 11.35 16.00
CA VAL A 20 -11.56 10.21 16.85
C VAL A 20 -12.78 9.65 17.57
N ASP A 21 -13.85 9.40 16.84
CA ASP A 21 -15.00 8.64 17.33
C ASP A 21 -14.81 7.18 16.90
N GLY A 22 -14.74 6.28 17.89
CA GLY A 22 -14.23 4.91 17.81
C GLY A 22 -14.98 3.90 16.93
N ASP A 23 -15.23 4.22 15.66
CA ASP A 23 -15.91 3.34 14.68
C ASP A 23 -15.21 3.31 13.30
N ARG A 24 -13.88 3.49 13.22
CA ARG A 24 -13.14 3.52 11.93
C ARG A 24 -11.97 2.54 11.79
N VAL A 25 -11.87 1.51 12.63
CA VAL A 25 -10.94 0.37 12.41
C VAL A 25 -11.69 -0.85 11.85
N ARG A 26 -12.68 -0.63 10.97
CA ARG A 26 -13.25 -1.69 10.11
C ARG A 26 -12.56 -1.74 8.75
N LEU A 27 -11.24 -1.55 8.73
CA LEU A 27 -10.40 -1.71 7.53
C LEU A 27 -9.59 -3.00 7.59
N LEU A 28 -10.12 -4.05 8.24
CA LEU A 28 -9.61 -5.41 8.09
C LEU A 28 -10.09 -5.98 6.75
N GLY A 29 -9.90 -5.24 5.65
CA GLY A 29 -10.15 -5.70 4.30
C GLY A 29 -9.13 -6.79 3.98
N ARG A 30 -9.59 -8.01 3.76
CA ARG A 30 -8.72 -9.09 3.29
C ARG A 30 -8.26 -8.71 1.89
N GLY A 31 -7.00 -8.30 1.73
CA GLY A 31 -6.41 -8.02 0.43
C GLY A 31 -5.62 -9.22 -0.09
N LEU A 32 -5.46 -9.31 -1.40
CA LEU A 32 -4.53 -10.23 -2.06
C LEU A 32 -3.70 -9.46 -3.09
N VAL A 33 -2.48 -9.94 -3.34
CA VAL A 33 -1.71 -9.53 -4.51
C VAL A 33 -1.94 -10.56 -5.60
N VAL A 34 -2.49 -10.14 -6.74
CA VAL A 34 -2.72 -10.98 -7.91
C VAL A 34 -1.67 -10.70 -8.99
N ALA A 35 -1.42 -11.70 -9.84
CA ALA A 35 -0.44 -11.60 -10.90
C ALA A 35 -1.04 -11.90 -12.27
N GLU A 36 -0.69 -11.07 -13.25
CA GLU A 36 -1.00 -11.25 -14.66
C GLU A 36 0.20 -11.89 -15.39
N PRO A 37 0.23 -13.23 -15.58
CA PRO A 37 1.44 -13.95 -15.97
C PRO A 37 2.03 -13.51 -17.31
N GLY A 38 1.19 -13.02 -18.23
CA GLY A 38 1.60 -12.57 -19.57
C GLY A 38 2.58 -11.40 -19.60
N ARG A 39 2.79 -10.70 -18.48
CA ARG A 39 3.72 -9.56 -18.38
C ARG A 39 4.99 -9.87 -17.61
N CYS A 40 5.08 -11.04 -16.96
CA CYS A 40 6.19 -11.38 -16.07
C CYS A 40 7.43 -11.80 -16.86
N VAL A 41 8.53 -11.07 -16.72
CA VAL A 41 9.84 -11.40 -17.32
C VAL A 41 10.82 -12.07 -16.35
N GLN A 42 10.31 -12.52 -15.19
CA GLN A 42 11.10 -13.20 -14.15
C GLN A 42 12.33 -12.42 -13.63
N CYS A 43 12.32 -11.09 -13.66
CA CYS A 43 13.44 -10.24 -13.20
C CYS A 43 13.80 -10.37 -11.72
N GLY A 44 12.89 -10.88 -10.87
CA GLY A 44 13.16 -11.14 -9.45
C GLY A 44 13.10 -9.93 -8.50
N ILE A 45 12.90 -8.71 -9.01
CA ILE A 45 12.83 -7.48 -8.21
C ILE A 45 11.74 -7.58 -7.13
N CYS A 46 10.59 -8.16 -7.44
CA CYS A 46 9.50 -8.33 -6.47
C CYS A 46 9.89 -9.21 -5.27
N SER A 47 10.60 -10.32 -5.50
CA SER A 47 11.06 -11.22 -4.43
C SER A 47 12.15 -10.57 -3.59
N GLN A 48 13.12 -9.88 -4.21
CA GLN A 48 14.20 -9.19 -3.50
C GLN A 48 13.71 -8.08 -2.57
N ASN A 49 12.57 -7.47 -2.91
CA ASN A 49 12.00 -6.37 -2.13
C ASN A 49 10.82 -6.80 -1.25
N CYS A 50 10.59 -8.09 -1.11
CA CYS A 50 9.61 -8.62 -0.17
C CYS A 50 10.22 -8.67 1.24
N PRO A 51 9.73 -7.87 2.21
CA PRO A 51 10.27 -7.88 3.58
C PRO A 51 10.12 -9.25 4.27
N SER A 52 9.09 -10.00 3.87
CA SER A 52 8.81 -11.34 4.40
C SER A 52 9.56 -12.46 3.68
N GLY A 53 10.38 -12.14 2.67
CA GLY A 53 11.18 -13.11 1.92
C GLY A 53 10.37 -14.08 1.05
N ILE A 54 9.16 -13.72 0.63
CA ILE A 54 8.33 -14.56 -0.24
C ILE A 54 8.88 -14.51 -1.67
N ASP A 55 8.97 -15.66 -2.35
CA ASP A 55 9.33 -15.69 -3.78
C ASP A 55 8.14 -15.28 -4.67
N VAL A 56 7.84 -13.98 -4.66
CA VAL A 56 6.75 -13.38 -5.45
C VAL A 56 6.97 -13.57 -6.95
N ARG A 57 8.22 -13.69 -7.42
CA ARG A 57 8.55 -13.96 -8.82
C ARG A 57 7.99 -15.30 -9.29
N ALA A 58 8.09 -16.35 -8.48
CA ALA A 58 7.52 -17.66 -8.83
C ALA A 58 5.99 -17.58 -8.93
N VAL A 59 5.35 -16.96 -7.93
CA VAL A 59 3.90 -16.71 -7.91
C VAL A 59 3.45 -15.92 -9.14
N ALA A 60 4.23 -14.89 -9.52
CA ALA A 60 3.94 -14.06 -10.68
C ALA A 60 4.06 -14.79 -12.01
N ARG A 61 5.04 -15.71 -12.13
CA ARG A 61 5.21 -16.57 -13.30
C ARG A 61 4.06 -17.56 -13.44
N GLU A 62 3.58 -18.11 -12.32
CA GLU A 62 2.44 -19.03 -12.28
C GLU A 62 1.09 -18.32 -12.49
N GLY A 63 1.05 -16.97 -12.47
CA GLY A 63 -0.18 -16.21 -12.58
C GLY A 63 -1.12 -16.41 -11.40
N ARG A 64 -0.56 -16.68 -10.22
CA ARG A 64 -1.33 -16.96 -9.00
C ARG A 64 -1.38 -15.75 -8.09
N ALA A 65 -2.34 -15.75 -7.18
CA ALA A 65 -2.36 -14.80 -6.09
C ALA A 65 -1.34 -15.19 -5.00
N VAL A 66 -0.71 -14.19 -4.38
CA VAL A 66 0.12 -14.37 -3.19
C VAL A 66 -0.79 -14.70 -2.01
N THR A 67 -0.87 -15.98 -1.67
CA THR A 67 -1.70 -16.53 -0.58
C THR A 67 -0.87 -16.93 0.66
N ASP A 68 0.44 -16.66 0.63
CA ASP A 68 1.33 -16.95 1.74
C ASP A 68 0.94 -16.12 2.98
N ARG A 69 0.81 -16.77 4.14
CA ARG A 69 0.41 -16.14 5.41
C ARG A 69 1.40 -15.09 5.90
N ARG A 70 2.65 -15.12 5.43
CA ARG A 70 3.68 -14.13 5.74
C ARG A 70 3.50 -12.83 4.94
N CYS A 71 2.57 -12.79 3.97
CA CYS A 71 2.30 -11.61 3.18
C CYS A 71 1.66 -10.53 4.06
N LEU A 72 2.39 -9.43 4.29
CA LEU A 72 1.93 -8.29 5.09
C LEU A 72 1.03 -7.32 4.31
N LEU A 73 0.72 -7.62 3.05
CA LEU A 73 0.01 -6.73 2.13
C LEU A 73 0.66 -5.32 2.02
N CYS A 74 1.98 -5.24 2.19
CA CYS A 74 2.72 -3.97 2.19
C CYS A 74 2.85 -3.31 0.81
N GLY A 75 2.74 -4.08 -0.27
CA GLY A 75 2.68 -3.55 -1.64
C GLY A 75 3.99 -3.27 -2.33
N SER A 76 5.12 -3.48 -1.65
CA SER A 76 6.46 -3.30 -2.22
C SER A 76 6.63 -4.04 -3.57
N CYS A 77 6.11 -5.26 -3.69
CA CYS A 77 6.21 -6.05 -4.91
C CYS A 77 5.41 -5.45 -6.08
N VAL A 78 4.24 -4.86 -5.82
CA VAL A 78 3.41 -4.18 -6.83
C VAL A 78 4.11 -2.90 -7.29
N THR A 79 4.52 -2.05 -6.34
CA THR A 79 5.16 -0.76 -6.65
C THR A 79 6.48 -0.90 -7.40
N ARG A 80 7.27 -1.94 -7.09
CA ARG A 80 8.59 -2.14 -7.71
C ARG A 80 8.58 -3.00 -8.97
N CYS A 81 7.43 -3.54 -9.38
CA CYS A 81 7.37 -4.35 -10.59
C CYS A 81 7.49 -3.44 -11.83
N PRO A 82 8.59 -3.50 -12.61
CA PRO A 82 8.78 -2.61 -13.75
C PRO A 82 7.81 -2.90 -14.92
N ARG A 83 7.20 -4.09 -14.91
CA ARG A 83 6.24 -4.52 -15.94
C ARG A 83 4.79 -4.32 -15.53
N GLY A 84 4.53 -3.92 -14.28
CA GLY A 84 3.17 -3.83 -13.75
C GLY A 84 2.42 -5.17 -13.81
N THR A 85 3.14 -6.28 -13.55
CA THR A 85 2.57 -7.64 -13.56
C THR A 85 1.67 -7.89 -12.35
N LEU A 86 1.91 -7.19 -11.24
CA LEU A 86 1.27 -7.44 -9.95
C LEU A 86 0.29 -6.31 -9.62
N SER A 87 -0.86 -6.67 -9.05
CA SER A 87 -1.91 -5.73 -8.65
C SER A 87 -2.49 -6.10 -7.28
N PHE A 88 -3.02 -5.10 -6.58
CA PHE A 88 -3.80 -5.33 -5.36
C PHE A 88 -5.26 -5.52 -5.66
N GLN A 89 -5.85 -6.55 -5.06
CA GLN A 89 -7.29 -6.75 -5.03
C GLN A 89 -7.76 -6.80 -3.57
N LEU A 90 -8.73 -5.95 -3.24
CA LEU A 90 -9.44 -6.03 -1.97
C LEU A 90 -10.55 -7.06 -2.14
N LEU A 91 -10.56 -8.08 -1.29
CA LEU A 91 -11.71 -8.95 -1.14
C LEU A 91 -12.69 -8.22 -0.24
N GLU A 92 -13.69 -7.59 -0.83
CA GLU A 92 -14.85 -7.13 -0.07
C GLU A 92 -15.51 -8.35 0.56
N ALA A 93 -15.63 -8.31 1.89
CA ALA A 93 -16.42 -9.30 2.60
C ALA A 93 -17.91 -9.04 2.28
N PRO A 94 -18.70 -10.07 1.94
CA PRO A 94 -20.15 -9.94 1.80
C PRO A 94 -20.84 -9.58 3.13
#